data_AF-Q9CVH5-F1
#
_entry.id   AF-Q9CVH5-F1
#
_cell.length_a   1.000
_cell.length_b   1.000
_cell.length_c   1.000
_cell.angle_alpha   90.00
_cell.angle_beta   90.00
_cell.angle_gamma   90.00
#
_symmetry.space_group_name_H-M   'P 1'
#
loop_
_entity.id
_entity.type
_entity.pdbx_description
1 polymer ?
#
loop_
_entity_poly.entity_id
_entity_poly.type
_entity_poly.pdbx_seq_one_letter_code
_entity_poly.pdbx_strand_id
1 'polypeptide(L)'
;MAAAKKAVLGPLVGAVDQGTSSTRFLVFNSKTAELLSHHQVEIKQEFPREGWVEQDPKEILQSVYECIEKTCEKLGQLNIDISNIKAIGVSNQRETTVVWDKVTGEPLYNAVVWLDLRTQSTVENLSKRIPGNNNFVKSKTGLPLSTYFSAVKLRWLLDNVKKVQEAV
;
A
#
# COMPACT_ATOMS: atom_id res chain seq x y z
N MET A 1 -1.58 -36.66 -28.61
CA MET A 1 -0.46 -35.81 -28.17
C MET A 1 -0.43 -35.84 -26.65
N ALA A 2 0.66 -36.33 -26.05
CA ALA A 2 0.81 -36.32 -24.59
C ALA A 2 0.98 -34.87 -24.13
N ALA A 3 0.15 -34.41 -23.20
CA ALA A 3 0.32 -33.11 -22.57
C ALA A 3 1.73 -33.05 -21.94
N ALA A 4 2.50 -32.01 -22.24
CA ALA A 4 3.80 -31.80 -21.63
C ALA A 4 3.63 -31.81 -20.10
N LYS A 5 4.39 -32.65 -19.39
CA LYS A 5 4.38 -32.67 -17.92
C LYS A 5 4.80 -31.29 -17.42
N LYS A 6 3.90 -30.58 -16.73
CA LYS A 6 4.25 -29.35 -16.00
C LYS A 6 5.42 -29.66 -15.08
N ALA A 7 6.48 -28.85 -15.13
CA ALA A 7 7.58 -28.97 -14.20
C ALA A 7 7.03 -28.72 -12.79
N VAL A 8 7.23 -29.67 -11.87
CA VAL A 8 6.86 -29.49 -10.46
C VAL A 8 7.90 -28.59 -9.81
N LEU A 9 7.89 -27.30 -10.15
CA LEU A 9 8.50 -26.28 -9.30
C LEU A 9 7.61 -26.22 -8.04
N GLY A 10 8.22 -26.58 -6.92
CA GLY A 10 7.59 -26.84 -5.61
C GLY A 10 6.82 -25.65 -5.04
N PRO A 11 6.41 -25.67 -3.75
CA PRO A 11 5.52 -24.64 -3.23
C PRO A 11 6.05 -23.24 -3.56
N LEU A 12 5.18 -22.39 -4.10
CA LEU A 12 5.50 -21.04 -4.52
C LEU A 12 4.93 -20.06 -3.50
N VAL A 13 5.56 -18.89 -3.40
CA VAL A 13 5.08 -17.76 -2.60
C VAL A 13 4.94 -16.56 -3.51
N GLY A 14 3.74 -15.99 -3.57
CA GLY A 14 3.50 -14.70 -4.19
C GLY A 14 3.85 -13.57 -3.22
N ALA A 15 4.27 -12.43 -3.75
CA ALA A 15 4.51 -11.23 -2.96
C ALA A 15 3.96 -10.01 -3.70
N VAL A 16 3.03 -9.30 -3.08
CA VAL A 16 2.64 -7.96 -3.51
C VAL A 16 3.63 -6.97 -2.90
N ASP A 17 4.26 -6.18 -3.76
CA ASP A 17 5.13 -5.06 -3.38
C ASP A 17 4.48 -3.76 -3.88
N GLN A 18 3.72 -3.11 -2.99
CA GLN A 18 2.99 -1.88 -3.28
C GLN A 18 3.87 -0.66 -2.94
N GLY A 19 4.68 -0.23 -3.89
CA GLY A 19 5.57 0.92 -3.75
C GLY A 19 4.89 2.26 -3.97
N THR A 20 5.64 3.35 -3.79
CA THR A 20 5.11 4.72 -3.98
C THR A 20 4.97 5.09 -5.47
N SER A 21 5.76 4.48 -6.36
CA SER A 21 5.73 4.78 -7.81
C SER A 21 5.18 3.63 -8.67
N SER A 22 5.10 2.42 -8.11
CA SER A 22 4.63 1.24 -8.85
C SER A 22 4.18 0.16 -7.89
N THR A 23 3.25 -0.67 -8.34
CA THR A 23 2.89 -1.94 -7.72
C THR A 23 3.57 -3.08 -8.48
N ARG A 24 3.99 -4.12 -7.75
CA ARG A 24 4.51 -5.36 -8.33
C ARG A 24 3.83 -6.56 -7.71
N PHE A 25 3.75 -7.63 -8.47
CA PHE A 25 3.53 -8.98 -7.95
C PHE A 25 4.67 -9.87 -8.41
N LEU A 26 5.30 -10.53 -7.46
CA LEU A 26 6.46 -11.39 -7.67
C LEU A 26 6.13 -12.80 -7.20
N VAL A 27 6.59 -13.82 -7.92
CA VAL A 27 6.39 -15.23 -7.51
C VAL A 27 7.73 -15.91 -7.35
N PHE A 28 7.96 -16.42 -6.15
CA PHE A 28 9.21 -17.05 -5.73
C PHE A 28 9.03 -18.55 -5.51
N ASN A 29 10.08 -19.32 -5.75
CA ASN A 29 10.19 -20.68 -5.24
C ASN A 29 10.47 -20.64 -3.73
N SER A 30 9.60 -21.25 -2.92
CA SER A 30 9.70 -21.19 -1.45
C SER A 30 10.96 -21.85 -0.87
N LYS A 31 11.58 -22.77 -1.60
CA LYS A 31 12.75 -23.52 -1.12
C LYS A 31 14.07 -22.86 -1.49
N THR A 32 14.13 -22.19 -2.64
CA THR A 32 15.37 -21.62 -3.18
C THR A 32 15.39 -20.10 -3.13
N ALA A 33 14.25 -19.45 -2.85
CA ALA A 33 14.04 -18.01 -2.97
C ALA A 33 14.27 -17.45 -4.39
N GLU A 34 14.32 -18.31 -5.40
CA GLU A 34 14.44 -17.92 -6.80
C GLU A 34 13.17 -17.18 -7.26
N LEU A 35 13.35 -16.04 -7.93
CA LEU A 35 12.27 -15.29 -8.57
C LEU A 35 11.93 -15.95 -9.92
N LEU A 36 10.70 -16.46 -10.05
CA LEU A 36 10.27 -17.20 -11.24
C LEU A 36 9.53 -16.32 -12.25
N SER A 37 8.77 -15.35 -11.77
CA SER A 37 7.97 -14.45 -12.61
C SER A 37 7.59 -13.20 -11.82
N HIS A 38 7.40 -12.09 -12.53
CA HIS A 38 6.81 -10.89 -11.96
C HIS A 38 6.14 -10.01 -13.02
N HIS A 39 5.31 -9.09 -12.56
CA HIS A 39 4.78 -7.98 -13.34
C HIS A 39 4.82 -6.69 -12.50
N GLN A 40 4.86 -5.54 -13.17
CA GLN A 40 4.93 -4.22 -12.55
C GLN A 40 4.00 -3.27 -13.29
N VAL A 41 3.22 -2.51 -12.54
CA VAL A 41 2.35 -1.44 -13.04
C VAL A 41 2.73 -0.15 -12.31
N GLU A 42 2.94 0.93 -13.05
CA GLU A 42 3.22 2.25 -12.47
C GLU A 42 1.96 2.84 -11.83
N ILE A 43 2.14 3.61 -10.75
CA ILE A 43 1.05 4.30 -10.04
C ILE A 43 1.22 5.79 -10.22
N LYS A 44 0.14 6.45 -10.65
CA LYS A 44 0.10 7.90 -10.76
C LYS A 44 0.14 8.54 -9.37
N GLN A 45 0.95 9.61 -9.27
CA GLN A 45 0.94 10.49 -8.12
C GLN A 45 0.20 11.77 -8.50
N GLU A 46 -0.67 12.22 -7.61
CA GLU A 46 -1.41 13.46 -7.77
C GLU A 46 -0.83 14.52 -6.85
N PHE A 47 -0.67 15.74 -7.38
CA PHE A 47 -0.11 16.88 -6.66
C PHE A 47 -1.12 18.05 -6.67
N PRO A 48 -2.23 17.98 -5.91
CA PRO A 48 -3.28 19.00 -5.98
C PRO A 48 -2.82 20.40 -5.55
N ARG A 49 -1.80 20.46 -4.69
CA ARG A 49 -1.19 21.68 -4.14
C ARG A 49 0.29 21.43 -3.87
N GLU A 50 1.05 22.50 -3.71
CA GLU A 50 2.46 22.41 -3.30
C GLU A 50 2.60 21.63 -1.98
N GLY A 51 3.50 20.65 -1.97
CA GLY A 51 3.75 19.76 -0.83
C GLY A 51 2.66 18.72 -0.57
N TRP A 52 1.60 18.66 -1.38
CA TRP A 52 0.54 17.65 -1.26
C TRP A 52 0.80 16.52 -2.26
N VAL A 53 0.71 15.29 -1.78
CA VAL A 53 0.90 14.08 -2.58
C VAL A 53 -0.20 13.08 -2.25
N GLU A 54 -0.97 12.76 -3.28
CA GLU A 54 -2.12 11.87 -3.21
C GLU A 54 -2.01 10.72 -4.21
N GLN A 55 -2.69 9.62 -3.92
CA GLN A 55 -2.89 8.52 -4.85
C GLN A 55 -4.33 8.05 -4.79
N ASP A 56 -4.90 7.64 -5.93
CA ASP A 56 -6.23 7.03 -5.96
C ASP A 56 -6.16 5.60 -5.35
N PRO A 57 -6.87 5.31 -4.25
CA PRO A 57 -6.88 3.98 -3.66
C PRO A 57 -7.42 2.89 -4.59
N LYS A 58 -8.31 3.24 -5.53
CA LYS A 58 -8.82 2.30 -6.53
C LYS A 58 -7.78 1.99 -7.59
N GLU A 59 -6.99 2.97 -8.02
CA GLU A 59 -5.86 2.75 -8.94
C GLU A 59 -4.81 1.83 -8.29
N ILE A 60 -4.49 2.06 -7.01
CA ILE A 60 -3.62 1.17 -6.24
C ILE A 60 -4.18 -0.26 -6.25
N LEU A 61 -5.45 -0.45 -5.89
CA LEU A 61 -6.03 -1.79 -5.82
C LEU A 61 -6.09 -2.47 -7.21
N GLN A 62 -6.46 -1.72 -8.25
CA GLN A 62 -6.51 -2.22 -9.62
C GLN A 62 -5.12 -2.67 -10.11
N SER A 63 -4.07 -1.90 -9.80
CA SER A 63 -2.70 -2.27 -10.16
C SER A 63 -2.23 -3.58 -9.51
N VAL A 64 -2.71 -3.89 -8.29
CA VAL A 64 -2.43 -5.15 -7.60
C VAL A 64 -3.08 -6.30 -8.36
N TYR A 65 -4.35 -6.16 -8.75
CA TYR A 65 -5.05 -7.18 -9.53
C TYR A 65 -4.37 -7.42 -10.88
N GLU A 66 -4.03 -6.37 -11.60
CA GLU A 66 -3.33 -6.47 -12.88
C GLU A 66 -1.97 -7.16 -12.73
N CYS A 67 -1.17 -6.78 -11.72
CA CYS A 67 0.11 -7.43 -11.47
C CYS A 67 -0.06 -8.92 -11.17
N ILE A 68 -1.06 -9.31 -10.39
CA ILE A 68 -1.34 -10.71 -10.08
C ILE A 68 -1.74 -11.46 -11.35
N GLU A 69 -2.70 -10.95 -12.11
CA GLU A 69 -3.21 -11.56 -13.33
C GLU A 69 -2.10 -11.76 -14.35
N LYS A 70 -1.35 -10.71 -14.67
CA LYS A 70 -0.27 -10.74 -15.66
C LYS A 70 0.90 -11.63 -15.24
N THR A 71 1.20 -11.72 -13.95
CA THR A 71 2.22 -12.65 -13.47
C THR A 71 1.77 -14.11 -13.59
N CYS A 72 0.50 -14.39 -13.28
CA CYS A 72 -0.09 -15.72 -13.45
C CYS A 72 -0.15 -16.15 -14.92
N GLU A 73 -0.49 -15.24 -15.84
CA GLU A 73 -0.40 -15.48 -17.29
C GLU A 73 1.03 -15.89 -17.70
N LYS A 74 2.05 -15.16 -17.24
CA LYS A 74 3.46 -15.47 -17.49
C LYS A 74 3.87 -16.84 -16.91
N LEU A 75 3.40 -17.20 -15.71
CA LEU A 75 3.65 -18.53 -15.13
C LEU A 75 3.05 -19.65 -15.99
N GLY A 76 1.85 -19.43 -16.53
CA GLY A 76 1.22 -20.36 -17.47
C GLY A 76 2.05 -20.57 -18.73
N GLN A 77 2.62 -19.50 -19.30
CA GLN A 77 3.54 -19.57 -20.45
C GLN A 77 4.82 -20.35 -20.15
N LEU A 78 5.27 -20.34 -18.89
CA LEU A 78 6.41 -21.12 -18.40
C LEU A 78 6.04 -22.57 -18.00
N ASN A 79 4.79 -23.01 -18.22
CA ASN A 79 4.26 -24.30 -17.76
C ASN A 79 4.36 -24.52 -16.24
N ILE A 80 4.35 -23.44 -15.45
CA ILE A 80 4.33 -23.48 -13.99
C ILE A 80 2.89 -23.44 -13.50
N ASP A 81 2.52 -24.35 -12.61
CA ASP A 81 1.15 -24.40 -12.07
C ASP A 81 0.92 -23.32 -11.01
N ILE A 82 -0.03 -22.41 -11.27
CA ILE A 82 -0.42 -21.38 -10.30
C ILE A 82 -0.98 -21.99 -9.01
N SER A 83 -1.52 -23.22 -9.04
CA SER A 83 -1.97 -23.93 -7.84
C SER A 83 -0.83 -24.22 -6.86
N ASN A 84 0.42 -24.07 -7.29
CA ASN A 84 1.58 -24.21 -6.42
C ASN A 84 1.84 -22.97 -5.55
N ILE A 85 1.22 -21.81 -5.84
CA ILE A 85 1.25 -20.66 -4.94
C ILE A 85 0.47 -20.99 -3.67
N LYS A 86 1.18 -21.09 -2.53
CA LYS A 86 0.59 -21.50 -1.24
C LYS A 86 0.36 -20.34 -0.28
N ALA A 87 1.01 -19.21 -0.51
CA ALA A 87 0.86 -18.01 0.30
C ALA A 87 1.12 -16.77 -0.55
N ILE A 88 0.53 -15.66 -0.12
CA ILE A 88 0.82 -14.32 -0.66
C ILE A 88 1.29 -13.45 0.51
N GLY A 89 2.49 -12.92 0.42
CA GLY A 89 2.98 -11.84 1.28
C GLY A 89 2.56 -10.49 0.72
N VAL A 90 2.36 -9.51 1.60
CA VAL A 90 2.08 -8.12 1.21
C VAL A 90 3.09 -7.22 1.90
N SER A 91 3.78 -6.41 1.10
CA SER A 91 4.64 -5.32 1.53
C SER A 91 4.16 -4.05 0.85
N ASN A 92 4.25 -2.92 1.54
CA ASN A 92 3.70 -1.67 1.07
C ASN A 92 4.53 -0.46 1.49
N GLN A 93 4.34 0.65 0.79
CA GLN A 93 4.72 1.97 1.28
C GLN A 93 4.01 2.22 2.61
N ARG A 94 4.80 2.44 3.65
CA ARG A 94 4.29 2.66 4.99
C ARG A 94 3.73 4.07 5.12
N GLU A 95 2.97 4.32 6.18
CA GLU A 95 2.35 5.60 6.57
C GLU A 95 1.34 6.24 5.61
N THR A 96 1.37 5.93 4.31
CA THR A 96 0.31 6.30 3.36
C THR A 96 -1.04 5.84 3.92
N THR A 97 -2.00 6.77 4.03
CA THR A 97 -3.23 6.56 4.80
C THR A 97 -4.46 6.61 3.90
N VAL A 98 -5.27 5.55 3.95
CA VAL A 98 -6.56 5.42 3.24
C VAL A 98 -7.69 5.33 4.27
N VAL A 99 -8.81 6.01 4.01
CA VAL A 99 -10.05 5.90 4.78
C VAL A 99 -11.18 5.51 3.83
N TRP A 100 -11.96 4.50 4.20
CA TRP A 100 -13.02 3.94 3.37
C TRP A 100 -14.28 3.67 4.20
N ASP A 101 -15.41 3.60 3.52
CA ASP A 101 -16.68 3.22 4.12
C ASP A 101 -16.75 1.70 4.33
N LYS A 102 -17.06 1.26 5.55
CA LYS A 102 -17.05 -0.17 5.92
C LYS A 102 -18.14 -1.01 5.25
N VAL A 103 -19.22 -0.40 4.77
CA VAL A 103 -20.38 -1.12 4.20
C VAL A 103 -20.22 -1.27 2.70
N THR A 104 -19.79 -0.20 2.04
CA THR A 104 -19.65 -0.11 0.58
C THR A 104 -18.26 -0.50 0.11
N GLY A 105 -17.23 -0.38 0.97
CA GLY A 105 -15.83 -0.54 0.60
C GLY A 105 -15.25 0.66 -0.16
N GLU A 106 -16.03 1.72 -0.36
CA GLU A 106 -15.65 2.86 -1.19
C GLU A 106 -14.69 3.82 -0.45
N PRO A 107 -13.60 4.27 -1.10
CA PRO A 107 -12.74 5.30 -0.52
C PRO A 107 -13.49 6.61 -0.27
N LEU A 108 -13.32 7.19 0.90
CA LEU A 108 -13.95 8.47 1.28
C LEU A 108 -13.13 9.68 0.81
N TYR A 109 -11.85 9.46 0.48
CA TYR A 109 -10.89 10.44 -0.03
C TYR A 109 -9.73 9.70 -0.70
N ASN A 110 -8.90 10.42 -1.47
CA ASN A 110 -7.64 9.88 -1.97
C ASN A 110 -6.71 9.44 -0.83
N ALA A 111 -5.78 8.53 -1.10
CA ALA A 111 -4.74 8.16 -0.15
C ALA A 111 -3.81 9.36 0.09
N VAL A 112 -3.57 9.72 1.35
CA VAL A 112 -2.57 10.75 1.69
C VAL A 112 -1.22 10.08 1.84
N VAL A 113 -0.29 10.37 0.92
CA VAL A 113 1.00 9.66 0.79
C VAL A 113 1.96 10.04 1.93
N TRP A 114 2.85 9.13 2.31
CA TRP A 114 3.80 9.33 3.42
C TRP A 114 4.62 10.63 3.36
N LEU A 115 5.02 11.06 2.17
CA LEU A 115 5.81 12.28 1.94
C LEU A 115 4.99 13.58 1.85
N ASP A 116 3.67 13.49 2.02
CA ASP A 116 2.76 14.64 2.04
C ASP A 116 2.99 15.56 3.26
N LEU A 117 3.02 16.86 3.01
CA LEU A 117 3.31 17.91 4.01
C LEU A 117 2.06 18.66 4.49
N ARG A 118 0.85 18.35 4.02
CA ARG A 118 -0.38 19.08 4.36
C ARG A 118 -0.69 19.10 5.86
N THR A 119 -0.19 18.10 6.58
CA THR A 119 -0.44 17.89 8.01
C THR A 119 0.44 18.76 8.90
N GLN A 120 1.26 19.65 8.34
CA GLN A 120 2.15 20.55 9.08
C GLN A 120 1.41 21.35 10.16
N SER A 121 0.30 22.00 9.81
CA SER A 121 -0.53 22.75 10.77
C SER A 121 -1.17 21.85 11.83
N THR A 122 -1.50 20.60 11.47
CA THR A 122 -2.03 19.60 12.40
C THR A 122 -0.97 19.20 13.42
N VAL A 123 0.27 18.96 12.97
CA VAL A 123 1.43 18.67 13.82
C VAL A 123 1.71 19.83 14.79
N GLU A 124 1.72 21.07 14.31
CA GLU A 124 1.94 22.26 15.14
C GLU A 124 0.86 22.42 16.22
N ASN A 125 -0.41 22.22 15.84
CA ASN A 125 -1.53 22.30 16.78
C ASN A 125 -1.49 21.18 17.82
N LEU A 126 -1.10 19.97 17.43
CA LEU A 126 -0.94 18.84 18.36
C LEU A 126 0.24 19.06 19.31
N SER A 127 1.39 19.54 18.81
CA SER A 127 2.57 19.85 19.63
C SER A 127 2.24 20.80 20.79
N LYS A 128 1.39 21.81 20.56
CA LYS A 128 0.93 22.76 21.59
C LYS A 128 0.04 22.13 22.66
N ARG A 129 -0.62 21.00 22.38
CA ARG A 129 -1.57 20.33 23.29
C ARG A 129 -0.95 19.16 24.06
N ILE A 130 0.23 18.70 23.65
CA ILE A 130 0.86 17.52 24.22
C ILE A 130 1.47 17.85 25.60
N PRO A 131 1.09 17.11 26.66
CA PRO A 131 1.68 17.28 27.98
C PRO A 131 3.17 16.93 27.97
N GLY A 132 4.00 17.73 28.65
CA GLY A 132 5.39 17.35 28.90
C GLY A 132 6.32 17.42 27.69
N ASN A 133 6.10 18.38 26.77
CA ASN A 133 6.94 18.74 25.60
C ASN A 133 6.91 17.76 24.41
N ASN A 134 7.73 18.07 23.39
CA ASN A 134 7.83 17.32 22.13
C ASN A 134 8.24 15.83 22.27
N ASN A 135 8.72 15.38 23.44
CA ASN A 135 9.18 14.00 23.65
C ASN A 135 8.09 13.02 24.09
N PHE A 136 6.89 13.49 24.45
CA PHE A 136 5.83 12.58 24.92
C PHE A 136 5.47 11.52 23.88
N VAL A 137 5.25 11.92 22.61
CA VAL A 137 4.92 10.98 21.53
C VAL A 137 6.05 9.97 21.34
N LYS A 138 7.30 10.45 21.28
CA LYS A 138 8.48 9.59 21.15
C LYS A 138 8.61 8.58 22.29
N SER A 139 8.28 8.97 23.52
CA SER A 139 8.30 8.06 24.67
C SER A 139 7.28 6.92 24.58
N LYS A 140 6.19 7.10 23.81
CA LYS A 140 5.12 6.12 23.65
C LYS A 140 5.25 5.27 22.38
N THR A 141 5.71 5.88 21.30
CA THR A 141 5.71 5.24 19.97
C THR A 141 7.10 4.95 19.43
N GLY A 142 8.15 5.52 20.04
CA GLY A 142 9.51 5.55 19.48
C GLY A 142 9.68 6.57 18.34
N LEU A 143 8.62 7.27 17.96
CA LEU A 143 8.56 8.14 16.79
C LEU A 143 8.38 9.62 17.20
N PRO A 144 9.01 10.58 16.50
CA PRO A 144 8.71 11.99 16.71
C PRO A 144 7.31 12.34 16.19
N LEU A 145 6.77 13.47 16.64
CA LEU A 145 5.60 14.05 15.99
C LEU A 145 6.05 14.68 14.65
N SER A 146 5.55 14.15 13.54
CA SER A 146 5.96 14.55 12.18
C SER A 146 4.82 14.34 11.19
N THR A 147 4.84 15.10 10.09
CA THR A 147 3.89 14.99 8.97
C THR A 147 3.91 13.61 8.31
N TYR A 148 5.02 12.88 8.46
CA TYR A 148 5.25 11.56 7.91
C TYR A 148 4.23 10.51 8.39
N PHE A 149 3.83 10.51 9.67
CA PHE A 149 3.09 9.40 10.26
C PHE A 149 1.57 9.43 9.98
N SER A 150 0.94 8.27 9.99
CA SER A 150 -0.47 8.07 9.61
C SER A 150 -1.47 8.76 10.54
N ALA A 151 -1.20 8.84 11.84
CA ALA A 151 -2.13 9.41 12.81
C ALA A 151 -2.48 10.88 12.52
N VAL A 152 -1.50 11.68 12.09
CA VAL A 152 -1.74 13.10 11.76
C VAL A 152 -2.46 13.26 10.43
N LYS A 153 -2.26 12.33 9.48
CA LYS A 153 -3.02 12.26 8.22
C LYS A 153 -4.48 11.93 8.49
N LEU A 154 -4.74 10.94 9.35
CA LEU A 154 -6.09 10.58 9.77
C LEU A 154 -6.81 11.75 10.48
N ARG A 155 -6.12 12.43 11.42
CA ARG A 155 -6.68 13.63 12.07
C ARG A 155 -7.02 14.72 11.06
N TRP A 156 -6.13 14.98 10.11
CA TRP A 156 -6.37 15.96 9.06
C TRP A 156 -7.60 15.60 8.21
N LEU A 157 -7.75 14.33 7.82
CA LEU A 157 -8.93 13.86 7.07
C LEU A 157 -10.23 14.08 7.87
N LEU A 158 -10.22 13.75 9.16
CA LEU A 158 -11.36 13.99 10.06
C LEU A 158 -11.68 15.49 10.24
N ASP A 159 -10.70 16.38 10.12
CA ASP A 159 -10.90 17.83 10.27
C ASP A 159 -11.31 18.53 8.97
N ASN A 160 -10.91 18.00 7.82
CA ASN A 160 -10.96 18.74 6.54
C ASN A 160 -11.81 18.07 5.46
N VAL A 161 -12.13 16.79 5.58
CA VAL A 161 -12.89 16.06 4.54
C VAL A 161 -14.30 15.78 5.03
N LYS A 162 -15.28 16.50 4.46
CA LYS A 162 -16.70 16.40 4.84
C LYS A 162 -17.24 14.97 4.82
N LYS A 163 -16.93 14.19 3.78
CA LYS A 163 -17.33 12.76 3.69
C LYS A 163 -16.79 11.91 4.84
N VAL A 164 -15.57 12.21 5.30
CA VAL A 164 -14.95 11.51 6.44
C VAL A 164 -15.59 11.95 7.75
N GLN A 165 -15.95 13.23 7.88
CA GLN A 165 -16.67 13.76 9.06
C GLN A 165 -18.06 13.15 9.23
N GLU A 166 -18.82 13.03 8.15
CA GLU A 166 -20.18 12.46 8.17
C GLU A 166 -20.18 10.96 8.47
N ALA A 167 -19.05 10.28 8.33
CA ALA A 167 -18.90 8.85 8.55
C ALA A 167 -18.54 8.47 10.00
N VAL A 168 -18.37 9.44 10.91
CA VAL A 168 -17.94 9.24 12.31
C VAL A 168 -18.99 9.70 13.30
#